data_AF-A0A495KJ38-F1
#
_entry.id   AF-A0A495KJ38-F1
#
_cell.length_a   1.000
_cell.length_b   1.000
_cell.length_c   1.000
_cell.angle_alpha   90.00
_cell.angle_beta   90.00
_cell.angle_gamma   90.00
#
_symmetry.space_group_name_H-M   'P 1'
#
loop_
_entity.id
_entity.type
_entity.pdbx_description
1 polymer ?
#
loop_
_entity_poly.entity_id
_entity_poly.type
_entity_poly.pdbx_seq_one_letter_code
_entity_poly.pdbx_strand_id
1 'polypeptide(L)'
;MKTRILLLLILTTKIIYAQDTIVQQNSIYQQRFTPVEQHAQFFGFTPMSKKINKVNFAFGFGHVENRRIANQTINGLNLEVNPAPIAGVFVAFLAILHLPDVIGNADLSSRGGGEGLRIKNWEHTPHVKVNGLNLSTGCFFTTASMNGLNISLANKFNDFNGVSVTVLGTIIDHQNGVSVGVYNANNSLKGATVGLFNQSYELKGVHVGLINATKYNRGLQVGVYNRSYSKGFQIGVWNKNAKRSFPILNW
;
A
#
# COMPACT_ATOMS: atom_id res chain seq x y z
N MET A 1 -27.42 10.17 -16.50
CA MET A 1 -26.56 9.40 -15.56
C MET A 1 -25.12 9.91 -15.47
N LYS A 2 -24.46 10.24 -16.59
CA LYS A 2 -23.02 10.61 -16.62
C LYS A 2 -22.65 11.85 -15.76
N THR A 3 -23.49 12.89 -15.74
CA THR A 3 -23.22 14.14 -14.99
C THR A 3 -23.34 13.99 -13.47
N ARG A 4 -24.26 13.12 -13.00
CA ARG A 4 -24.46 12.87 -11.56
C ARG A 4 -23.32 12.04 -10.96
N ILE A 5 -22.77 11.10 -11.73
CA ILE A 5 -21.60 10.31 -11.34
C ILE A 5 -20.35 11.20 -11.28
N LEU A 6 -20.16 12.09 -12.25
CA LEU A 6 -19.04 13.04 -12.26
C LEU A 6 -19.11 14.01 -11.07
N LEU A 7 -20.30 14.51 -10.72
CA LEU A 7 -20.50 15.35 -9.54
C LEU A 7 -20.21 14.60 -8.24
N LEU A 8 -20.60 13.32 -8.13
CA LEU A 8 -20.27 12.48 -6.98
C LEU A 8 -18.75 12.22 -6.89
N LEU A 9 -18.07 12.06 -8.02
CA LEU A 9 -16.62 11.89 -8.13
C LEU A 9 -15.86 13.15 -7.69
N ILE A 10 -16.31 14.32 -8.13
CA ILE A 10 -15.74 15.62 -7.71
C ILE A 10 -16.01 15.85 -6.21
N LEU A 11 -17.18 15.45 -5.71
CA LEU A 11 -17.51 15.60 -4.30
C LEU A 11 -16.66 14.69 -3.40
N THR A 12 -16.49 13.43 -3.78
CA THR A 12 -15.68 12.45 -3.02
C THR A 12 -14.20 12.80 -3.04
N THR A 13 -13.65 13.17 -4.19
CA THR A 13 -12.26 13.67 -4.30
C THR A 13 -12.06 14.94 -3.48
N LYS A 14 -12.99 15.91 -3.50
CA LYS A 14 -12.88 17.11 -2.67
C LYS A 14 -12.96 16.83 -1.17
N ILE A 15 -13.72 15.83 -0.73
CA ILE A 15 -13.73 15.40 0.69
C ILE A 15 -12.38 14.79 1.09
N ILE A 16 -11.77 13.98 0.22
CA ILE A 16 -10.44 13.40 0.44
C ILE A 16 -9.36 14.51 0.49
N TYR A 17 -9.36 15.44 -0.48
CA TYR A 17 -8.42 16.57 -0.50
C TYR A 17 -8.63 17.56 0.67
N ALA A 18 -9.87 17.78 1.09
CA ALA A 18 -10.17 18.61 2.27
C ALA A 18 -9.65 17.96 3.56
N GLN A 19 -9.72 16.64 3.68
CA GLN A 19 -9.11 15.91 4.79
C GLN A 19 -7.58 16.03 4.77
N ASP A 20 -6.95 15.85 3.62
CA ASP A 20 -5.48 15.99 3.47
C ASP A 20 -4.98 17.40 3.81
N THR A 21 -5.73 18.45 3.45
CA THR A 21 -5.36 19.85 3.73
C THR A 21 -5.46 20.18 5.22
N ILE A 22 -6.48 19.66 5.90
CA ILE A 22 -6.67 19.80 7.36
C ILE A 22 -5.56 19.05 8.12
N VAL A 23 -5.09 17.91 7.62
CA VAL A 23 -3.98 17.14 8.20
C VAL A 23 -2.64 17.88 8.01
N GLN A 24 -2.39 18.43 6.81
CA GLN A 24 -1.15 19.15 6.50
C GLN A 24 -0.95 20.42 7.33
N GLN A 25 -2.01 21.22 7.53
CA GLN A 25 -1.92 22.47 8.30
C GLN A 25 -1.60 22.22 9.78
N ASN A 26 -1.92 21.03 10.30
CA ASN A 26 -1.61 20.64 11.68
C ASN A 26 -0.16 20.13 11.86
N SER A 27 0.56 19.74 10.82
CA SER A 27 1.91 19.12 10.90
C SER A 27 3.02 20.04 11.47
N ILE A 28 2.76 21.34 11.63
CA ILE A 28 3.77 22.35 11.99
C ILE A 28 3.94 22.51 13.52
N TYR A 29 3.11 21.85 14.33
CA TYR A 29 3.18 21.96 15.80
C TYR A 29 4.00 20.83 16.43
N GLN A 30 5.03 21.24 17.20
CA GLN A 30 5.96 20.39 17.94
C GLN A 30 5.28 19.24 18.69
N GLN A 31 5.78 18.01 18.47
CA GLN A 31 5.34 16.78 19.14
C GLN A 31 5.70 16.80 20.63
N ARG A 32 4.80 17.27 21.49
CA ARG A 32 4.91 17.04 22.95
C ARG A 32 4.25 15.72 23.31
N PHE A 33 5.04 14.66 23.42
CA PHE A 33 4.59 13.44 24.08
C PHE A 33 4.44 13.74 25.57
N THR A 34 3.20 13.72 26.06
CA THR A 34 2.97 13.76 27.52
C THR A 34 3.38 12.40 28.08
N PRO A 35 4.27 12.32 29.08
CA PRO A 35 4.61 11.06 29.71
C PRO A 35 3.34 10.51 30.37
N VAL A 36 2.76 9.49 29.76
CA VAL A 36 1.66 8.73 30.33
C VAL A 36 2.22 7.34 30.58
N GLU A 37 2.06 6.84 31.79
CA GLU A 37 2.46 5.47 32.11
C GLU A 37 1.68 4.50 31.21
N GLN A 38 2.40 3.63 30.51
CA GLN A 38 1.84 2.68 29.56
C GLN A 38 1.95 1.27 30.10
N HIS A 39 0.90 0.47 29.90
CA HIS A 39 0.86 -0.93 30.30
C HIS A 39 0.47 -1.83 29.13
N ALA A 40 0.83 -3.10 29.26
CA ALA A 40 0.42 -4.14 28.35
C ALA A 40 -0.94 -4.72 28.77
N GLN A 41 -1.74 -5.14 27.80
CA GLN A 41 -2.96 -5.91 28.03
C GLN A 41 -2.93 -7.17 27.19
N PHE A 42 -3.73 -8.17 27.54
CA PHE A 42 -3.85 -9.36 26.71
C PHE A 42 -4.79 -9.11 25.53
N PHE A 43 -5.92 -8.44 25.77
CA PHE A 43 -6.90 -8.01 24.78
C PHE A 43 -7.01 -6.48 24.74
N GLY A 44 -7.37 -5.91 23.60
CA GLY A 44 -7.73 -4.49 23.49
C GLY A 44 -8.57 -4.16 22.26
N PHE A 45 -9.12 -2.94 22.26
CA PHE A 45 -9.88 -2.44 21.12
C PHE A 45 -9.01 -1.55 20.20
N THR A 46 -9.39 -1.44 18.93
CA THR A 46 -8.77 -0.51 17.98
C THR A 46 -9.74 0.62 17.61
N PRO A 47 -9.33 1.90 17.75
CA PRO A 47 -7.99 2.39 18.11
C PRO A 47 -7.62 2.17 19.60
N MET A 48 -6.35 1.84 19.87
CA MET A 48 -5.87 1.62 21.24
C MET A 48 -5.65 2.94 22.02
N SER A 49 -5.99 2.92 23.32
CA SER A 49 -5.78 4.06 24.23
C SER A 49 -4.31 4.42 24.40
N LYS A 50 -4.01 5.69 24.69
CA LYS A 50 -2.63 6.18 24.97
C LYS A 50 -1.93 5.50 26.16
N LYS A 51 -2.70 4.90 27.07
CA LYS A 51 -2.20 4.12 28.21
C LYS A 51 -1.80 2.69 27.82
N ILE A 52 -2.15 2.24 26.62
CA ILE A 52 -1.90 0.88 26.15
C ILE A 52 -0.86 0.96 25.05
N ASN A 53 0.32 0.37 25.29
CA ASN A 53 1.38 0.27 24.29
C ASN A 53 1.42 -1.10 23.61
N LYS A 54 0.82 -2.13 24.23
CA LYS A 54 0.89 -3.50 23.76
C LYS A 54 -0.38 -4.27 24.08
N VAL A 55 -0.87 -5.00 23.08
CA VAL A 55 -1.91 -6.02 23.21
C VAL A 55 -1.48 -7.30 22.50
N ASN A 56 -2.06 -8.45 22.85
CA ASN A 56 -1.86 -9.68 22.07
C ASN A 56 -2.99 -9.89 21.05
N PHE A 57 -4.20 -9.50 21.41
CA PHE A 57 -5.40 -9.61 20.59
C PHE A 57 -6.09 -8.25 20.50
N ALA A 58 -6.37 -7.80 19.29
CA ALA A 58 -6.96 -6.50 19.01
C ALA A 58 -8.21 -6.64 18.15
N PHE A 59 -9.27 -5.91 18.50
CA PHE A 59 -10.55 -5.94 17.79
C PHE A 59 -11.09 -4.52 17.59
N GLY A 60 -11.56 -4.15 16.40
CA GLY A 60 -12.17 -2.82 16.26
C GLY A 60 -12.30 -2.31 14.84
N PHE A 61 -12.16 -0.99 14.69
CA PHE A 61 -12.46 -0.27 13.46
C PHE A 61 -11.21 0.29 12.76
N GLY A 62 -10.01 -0.10 13.21
CA GLY A 62 -8.75 0.41 12.68
C GLY A 62 -8.10 1.45 13.59
N HIS A 63 -6.82 1.70 13.36
CA HIS A 63 -6.08 2.77 14.04
C HIS A 63 -6.20 4.08 13.28
N VAL A 64 -6.35 5.16 14.03
CA VAL A 64 -6.37 6.54 13.53
C VAL A 64 -5.22 7.34 14.14
N GLU A 65 -4.85 8.44 13.47
CA GLU A 65 -3.80 9.33 13.95
C GLU A 65 -4.09 9.83 15.38
N ASN A 66 -3.12 9.65 16.26
CA ASN A 66 -3.09 10.19 17.60
C ASN A 66 -1.66 10.60 17.98
N ARG A 67 -1.40 11.90 17.90
CA ARG A 67 -0.09 12.52 18.17
C ARG A 67 0.40 12.44 19.60
N ARG A 68 -0.42 11.91 20.51
CA ARG A 68 -0.04 11.68 21.91
C ARG A 68 0.56 10.30 22.13
N ILE A 69 0.60 9.46 21.10
CA ILE A 69 1.03 8.06 21.18
C ILE A 69 2.15 7.85 20.18
N ALA A 70 3.34 7.52 20.65
CA ALA A 70 4.46 7.26 19.74
C ALA A 70 4.32 5.89 19.05
N ASN A 71 4.17 4.84 19.85
CA ASN A 71 4.24 3.45 19.39
C ASN A 71 3.16 2.59 20.03
N GLN A 72 2.65 1.64 19.26
CA GLN A 72 1.68 0.64 19.71
C GLN A 72 1.97 -0.70 19.04
N THR A 73 1.80 -1.80 19.77
CA THR A 73 2.11 -3.14 19.27
C THR A 73 0.95 -4.11 19.49
N ILE A 74 0.66 -4.92 18.47
CA ILE A 74 -0.29 -6.03 18.54
C ILE A 74 0.50 -7.31 18.29
N ASN A 75 0.56 -8.21 19.28
CA ASN A 75 1.32 -9.46 19.24
C ASN A 75 0.39 -10.67 19.24
N GLY A 76 -0.08 -11.06 18.07
CA GLY A 76 -1.01 -12.18 17.91
C GLY A 76 -2.00 -11.88 16.80
N LEU A 77 -3.25 -11.60 17.16
CA LEU A 77 -4.34 -11.41 16.21
C LEU A 77 -4.81 -9.95 16.21
N ASN A 78 -4.86 -9.34 15.03
CA ASN A 78 -5.56 -8.10 14.78
C ASN A 78 -6.81 -8.40 13.94
N LEU A 79 -8.00 -8.05 14.44
CA LEU A 79 -9.26 -8.21 13.75
C LEU A 79 -9.96 -6.86 13.60
N GLU A 80 -9.97 -6.30 12.39
CA GLU A 80 -10.46 -4.93 12.16
C GLU A 80 -11.47 -4.83 11.02
N VAL A 81 -12.48 -4.00 11.24
CA VAL A 81 -13.47 -3.63 10.22
C VAL A 81 -13.39 -2.13 9.99
N ASN A 82 -12.51 -1.72 9.09
CA ASN A 82 -12.45 -0.37 8.56
C ASN A 82 -13.39 -0.21 7.34
N PRO A 83 -14.27 0.80 7.33
CA PRO A 83 -15.15 1.07 6.18
C PRO A 83 -14.45 1.75 4.98
N ALA A 84 -13.29 2.39 5.17
CA ALA A 84 -12.67 3.18 4.10
C ALA A 84 -12.15 2.40 2.88
N PRO A 85 -11.64 1.16 3.02
CA PRO A 85 -11.28 0.31 1.89
C PRO A 85 -12.44 0.08 0.89
N ILE A 86 -13.70 0.27 1.27
CA ILE A 86 -14.87 0.14 0.38
C ILE A 86 -14.77 1.11 -0.82
N ALA A 87 -14.30 2.33 -0.61
CA ALA A 87 -14.08 3.27 -1.71
C ALA A 87 -12.95 2.78 -2.65
N GLY A 88 -11.92 2.15 -2.08
CA GLY A 88 -10.85 1.51 -2.84
C GLY A 88 -11.35 0.34 -3.69
N VAL A 89 -12.30 -0.45 -3.20
CA VAL A 89 -12.93 -1.54 -3.97
C VAL A 89 -13.58 -0.99 -5.23
N PHE A 90 -14.32 0.11 -5.09
CA PHE A 90 -14.98 0.76 -6.23
C PHE A 90 -13.97 1.34 -7.23
N VAL A 91 -12.87 1.94 -6.76
CA VAL A 91 -11.80 2.45 -7.64
C VAL A 91 -11.09 1.31 -8.37
N ALA A 92 -10.75 0.20 -7.70
CA ALA A 92 -10.14 -0.95 -8.33
C ALA A 92 -11.05 -1.57 -9.41
N PHE A 93 -12.35 -1.66 -9.13
CA PHE A 93 -13.35 -2.08 -10.11
C PHE A 93 -13.38 -1.16 -11.34
N LEU A 94 -13.35 0.16 -11.15
CA LEU A 94 -13.28 1.11 -12.26
C LEU A 94 -11.97 1.00 -13.05
N ALA A 95 -10.83 0.76 -12.39
CA ALA A 95 -9.54 0.59 -13.06
C ALA A 95 -9.52 -0.66 -13.95
N ILE A 96 -10.18 -1.75 -13.53
CA ILE A 96 -10.35 -2.96 -14.35
C ILE A 96 -11.25 -2.66 -15.57
N LEU A 97 -12.34 -1.92 -15.39
CA LEU A 97 -13.22 -1.53 -16.50
C LEU A 97 -12.54 -0.66 -17.55
N HIS A 98 -11.59 0.19 -17.15
CA HIS A 98 -10.85 1.10 -18.04
C HIS A 98 -9.42 0.61 -18.34
N LEU A 99 -9.16 -0.69 -18.18
CA LEU A 99 -7.86 -1.30 -18.38
C LEU A 99 -7.19 -0.93 -19.73
N PRO A 100 -7.90 -0.90 -20.88
CA PRO A 100 -7.30 -0.50 -22.15
C PRO A 100 -6.79 0.96 -22.16
N ASP A 101 -7.54 1.88 -21.56
CA ASP A 101 -7.18 3.31 -21.50
C ASP A 101 -6.01 3.55 -20.54
N VAL A 102 -5.94 2.79 -19.45
CA VAL A 102 -4.81 2.82 -18.50
C VAL A 102 -3.52 2.35 -19.17
N ILE A 103 -3.59 1.29 -19.99
CA ILE A 103 -2.44 0.79 -20.75
C ILE A 103 -1.99 1.83 -21.80
N GLY A 104 -2.94 2.46 -22.50
CA GLY A 104 -2.65 3.49 -23.52
C GLY A 104 -2.02 4.76 -22.94
N ASN A 105 -2.48 5.21 -21.77
CA ASN A 105 -1.97 6.42 -21.11
C ASN A 105 -0.70 6.17 -20.27
N ALA A 106 -0.29 4.93 -20.03
CA ALA A 106 0.93 4.61 -19.29
C ALA A 106 2.21 5.14 -19.98
N ASP A 107 2.17 5.46 -21.28
CA ASP A 107 3.27 6.14 -21.97
C ASP A 107 3.31 7.66 -21.66
N LEU A 108 2.20 8.32 -21.31
CA LEU A 108 2.13 9.78 -21.06
C LEU A 108 2.73 10.23 -19.72
N SER A 109 2.79 9.35 -18.71
CA SER A 109 3.47 9.61 -17.43
C SER A 109 5.01 9.50 -17.53
N SER A 110 5.54 9.15 -18.72
CA SER A 110 6.97 8.88 -18.97
C SER A 110 7.90 10.09 -18.93
N ARG A 111 7.41 11.32 -18.73
CA ARG A 111 8.29 12.50 -18.62
C ARG A 111 9.16 12.53 -17.35
N GLY A 112 8.84 11.71 -16.34
CA GLY A 112 9.58 11.65 -15.07
C GLY A 112 10.56 10.49 -14.92
N GLY A 113 10.86 9.72 -15.98
CA GLY A 113 11.84 8.62 -15.92
C GLY A 113 11.54 7.53 -14.88
N GLY A 114 10.29 7.35 -14.47
CA GLY A 114 9.87 6.39 -13.43
C GLY A 114 9.89 6.91 -11.99
N GLU A 115 10.19 8.19 -11.74
CA GLU A 115 10.07 8.78 -10.39
C GLU A 115 8.63 8.76 -9.85
N GLY A 116 7.63 8.77 -10.73
CA GLY A 116 6.23 8.60 -10.36
C GLY A 116 5.89 7.23 -9.75
N LEU A 117 6.81 6.26 -9.83
CA LEU A 117 6.63 4.96 -9.18
C LEU A 117 6.96 4.98 -7.68
N ARG A 118 7.63 6.03 -7.20
CA ARG A 118 8.02 6.16 -5.79
C ARG A 118 6.81 6.53 -4.94
N ILE A 119 6.48 5.66 -4.00
CA ILE A 119 5.48 5.88 -2.97
C ILE A 119 6.01 6.94 -2.01
N LYS A 120 5.20 7.97 -1.74
CA LYS A 120 5.47 8.93 -0.66
C LYS A 120 4.87 8.39 0.63
N ASN A 121 5.73 8.20 1.63
CA ASN A 121 5.27 7.88 2.97
C ASN A 121 4.83 9.14 3.69
N TRP A 122 3.86 8.93 4.57
CA TRP A 122 3.50 9.90 5.57
C TRP A 122 3.77 9.27 6.93
N GLU A 123 4.52 9.98 7.75
CA GLU A 123 4.78 9.58 9.13
C GLU A 123 3.65 10.14 10.00
N HIS A 124 2.79 9.23 10.44
CA HIS A 124 1.71 9.51 11.36
C HIS A 124 1.94 8.71 12.65
N THR A 125 1.51 9.28 13.75
CA THR A 125 1.54 8.64 15.06
C THR A 125 0.15 8.16 15.43
N PRO A 126 -0.02 7.02 16.10
CA PRO A 126 1.03 6.10 16.55
C PRO A 126 1.61 5.25 15.43
N HIS A 127 2.89 4.90 15.54
CA HIS A 127 3.47 3.82 14.77
C HIS A 127 2.97 2.48 15.31
N VAL A 128 2.07 1.84 14.57
CA VAL A 128 1.44 0.56 14.95
C VAL A 128 2.22 -0.59 14.35
N LYS A 129 2.68 -1.51 15.19
CA LYS A 129 3.36 -2.73 14.75
C LYS A 129 2.50 -3.96 15.01
N VAL A 130 2.14 -4.70 13.97
CA VAL A 130 1.40 -5.96 14.08
C VAL A 130 2.36 -7.12 13.89
N ASN A 131 2.51 -7.98 14.89
CA ASN A 131 3.28 -9.22 14.80
C ASN A 131 2.31 -10.40 14.93
N GLY A 132 2.12 -11.17 13.87
CA GLY A 132 1.22 -12.33 13.84
C GLY A 132 0.24 -12.29 12.66
N LEU A 133 -1.06 -12.46 12.95
CA LEU A 133 -2.14 -12.51 11.97
C LEU A 133 -2.92 -11.20 11.97
N ASN A 134 -3.01 -10.55 10.80
CA ASN A 134 -3.93 -9.44 10.57
C ASN A 134 -5.10 -9.92 9.71
N LEU A 135 -6.31 -9.88 10.24
CA LEU A 135 -7.55 -10.08 9.51
C LEU A 135 -8.31 -8.76 9.52
N SER A 136 -8.22 -7.99 8.45
CA SER A 136 -8.79 -6.63 8.44
C SER A 136 -9.51 -6.32 7.14
N THR A 137 -10.56 -5.51 7.16
CA THR A 137 -11.03 -4.93 5.90
C THR A 137 -10.02 -3.91 5.35
N GLY A 138 -9.14 -3.34 6.17
CA GLY A 138 -7.92 -2.67 5.68
C GLY A 138 -7.60 -1.27 6.20
N CYS A 139 -6.59 -0.65 5.59
CA CYS A 139 -6.12 0.74 5.75
C CYS A 139 -5.94 1.22 7.20
N PHE A 140 -4.75 1.05 7.76
CA PHE A 140 -4.35 1.83 8.93
C PHE A 140 -4.28 3.32 8.58
N PHE A 141 -4.99 4.18 9.30
CA PHE A 141 -4.92 5.65 9.14
C PHE A 141 -3.82 6.26 10.00
N THR A 142 -2.75 5.49 10.18
CA THR A 142 -1.54 5.88 10.86
C THR A 142 -0.39 5.09 10.24
N THR A 143 0.85 5.36 10.63
CA THR A 143 1.95 4.53 10.18
C THR A 143 1.81 3.13 10.77
N ALA A 144 1.78 2.13 9.90
CA ALA A 144 1.68 0.73 10.29
C ALA A 144 2.80 -0.10 9.68
N SER A 145 3.32 -1.04 10.45
CA SER A 145 4.27 -2.05 10.00
C SER A 145 3.83 -3.41 10.47
N MET A 146 4.18 -4.45 9.72
CA MET A 146 3.69 -5.79 9.99
C MET A 146 4.74 -6.87 9.79
N ASN A 147 4.75 -7.83 10.71
CA ASN A 147 5.49 -9.08 10.60
C ASN A 147 4.51 -10.26 10.73
N GLY A 148 4.34 -11.05 9.67
CA GLY A 148 3.49 -12.25 9.68
C GLY A 148 2.52 -12.36 8.50
N LEU A 149 1.29 -12.78 8.77
CA LEU A 149 0.27 -13.09 7.77
C LEU A 149 -0.83 -12.03 7.72
N ASN A 150 -0.95 -11.31 6.61
CA ASN A 150 -2.01 -10.34 6.37
C ASN A 150 -3.09 -10.94 5.45
N ILE A 151 -4.34 -10.92 5.89
CA ILE A 151 -5.52 -11.26 5.10
C ILE A 151 -6.46 -10.05 5.14
N SER A 152 -6.60 -9.34 4.03
CA SER A 152 -7.36 -8.08 4.04
C SER A 152 -7.99 -7.67 2.71
N LEU A 153 -8.83 -6.63 2.67
CA LEU A 153 -9.22 -6.05 1.38
C LEU A 153 -8.06 -5.21 0.80
N ALA A 154 -7.50 -4.30 1.58
CA ALA A 154 -6.35 -3.48 1.19
C ALA A 154 -5.51 -3.05 2.40
N ASN A 155 -4.20 -2.84 2.25
CA ASN A 155 -3.41 -2.23 3.32
C ASN A 155 -2.27 -1.36 2.81
N LYS A 156 -1.91 -0.36 3.61
CA LYS A 156 -0.66 0.39 3.48
C LYS A 156 0.24 0.06 4.67
N PHE A 157 1.48 -0.31 4.39
CA PHE A 157 2.50 -0.54 5.41
C PHE A 157 3.77 0.26 5.10
N ASN A 158 4.50 0.69 6.12
CA ASN A 158 5.87 1.13 5.94
C ASN A 158 6.76 -0.10 5.77
N ASP A 159 6.88 -0.93 6.80
CA ASP A 159 7.63 -2.18 6.72
C ASP A 159 6.70 -3.39 6.74
N PHE A 160 6.92 -4.32 5.82
CA PHE A 160 6.19 -5.59 5.78
C PHE A 160 7.16 -6.76 5.67
N ASN A 161 7.12 -7.67 6.64
CA ASN A 161 7.87 -8.93 6.61
C ASN A 161 6.91 -10.12 6.72
N GLY A 162 6.65 -10.83 5.62
CA GLY A 162 5.80 -12.03 5.66
C GLY A 162 4.98 -12.26 4.39
N VAL A 163 3.72 -12.68 4.58
CA VAL A 163 2.80 -13.04 3.48
C VAL A 163 1.53 -12.22 3.57
N SER A 164 1.17 -11.55 2.48
CA SER A 164 -0.05 -10.75 2.37
C SER A 164 -0.94 -11.33 1.28
N VAL A 165 -2.18 -11.64 1.63
CA VAL A 165 -3.23 -12.04 0.68
C VAL A 165 -4.33 -11.01 0.78
N THR A 166 -4.52 -10.25 -0.29
CA THR A 166 -5.46 -9.14 -0.33
C THR A 166 -6.35 -9.19 -1.54
N VAL A 167 -7.57 -8.69 -1.41
CA VAL A 167 -8.49 -8.59 -2.55
C VAL A 167 -8.01 -7.49 -3.50
N LEU A 168 -7.82 -6.28 -2.98
CA LEU A 168 -7.44 -5.12 -3.78
C LEU A 168 -5.94 -4.99 -3.94
N GLY A 169 -5.18 -5.24 -2.88
CA GLY A 169 -3.74 -5.02 -2.94
C GLY A 169 -3.08 -4.44 -1.70
N THR A 170 -1.80 -4.15 -1.85
CA THR A 170 -0.98 -3.52 -0.81
C THR A 170 -0.11 -2.39 -1.36
N ILE A 171 0.12 -1.38 -0.53
CA ILE A 171 1.08 -0.30 -0.77
C ILE A 171 2.12 -0.37 0.34
N ILE A 172 3.35 -0.75 0.03
CA ILE A 172 4.37 -1.07 1.04
C ILE A 172 5.65 -0.32 0.75
N ASP A 173 6.21 0.43 1.70
CA ASP A 173 7.52 1.07 1.44
C ASP A 173 8.64 0.02 1.31
N HIS A 174 8.82 -0.78 2.35
CA HIS A 174 9.82 -1.85 2.41
C HIS A 174 9.15 -3.21 2.58
N GLN A 175 9.12 -3.99 1.50
CA GLN A 175 8.54 -5.33 1.50
C GLN A 175 9.63 -6.39 1.53
N ASN A 176 9.57 -7.29 2.51
CA ASN A 176 10.29 -8.54 2.57
C ASN A 176 9.32 -9.72 2.64
N GLY A 177 9.07 -10.37 1.51
CA GLY A 177 8.15 -11.50 1.43
C GLY A 177 7.17 -11.41 0.27
N VAL A 178 5.99 -12.00 0.43
CA VAL A 178 5.04 -12.25 -0.66
C VAL A 178 3.78 -11.41 -0.50
N SER A 179 3.34 -10.74 -1.55
CA SER A 179 2.03 -10.06 -1.59
C SER A 179 1.21 -10.51 -2.78
N VAL A 180 -0.04 -10.88 -2.54
CA VAL A 180 -1.02 -11.25 -3.55
C VAL A 180 -2.19 -10.27 -3.48
N GLY A 181 -2.59 -9.73 -4.63
CA GLY A 181 -3.75 -8.84 -4.72
C GLY A 181 -3.84 -8.16 -6.08
N VAL A 182 -4.96 -7.48 -6.38
CA VAL A 182 -5.16 -6.84 -7.68
C VAL A 182 -4.05 -5.82 -8.02
N TYR A 183 -3.66 -4.98 -7.06
CA TYR A 183 -2.66 -3.93 -7.21
C TYR A 183 -1.61 -3.98 -6.08
N ASN A 184 -0.37 -4.33 -6.38
CA ASN A 184 0.72 -4.28 -5.41
C ASN A 184 1.71 -3.19 -5.79
N ALA A 185 1.95 -2.24 -4.88
CA ALA A 185 2.95 -1.20 -5.06
C ALA A 185 3.95 -1.22 -3.92
N ASN A 186 5.23 -1.05 -4.26
CA ASN A 186 6.27 -0.93 -3.25
C ASN A 186 7.43 -0.01 -3.65
N ASN A 187 8.18 0.51 -2.68
CA ASN A 187 9.41 1.24 -2.97
C ASN A 187 10.62 0.30 -3.02
N SER A 188 10.71 -0.67 -2.12
CA SER A 188 11.74 -1.71 -2.17
C SER A 188 11.11 -3.08 -1.93
N LEU A 189 11.14 -3.94 -2.94
CA LEU A 189 10.70 -5.32 -2.84
C LEU A 189 11.88 -6.28 -2.75
N LYS A 190 11.92 -7.07 -1.68
CA LYS A 190 12.68 -8.31 -1.56
C LYS A 190 11.70 -9.47 -1.41
N GLY A 191 11.46 -10.24 -2.47
CA GLY A 191 10.46 -11.33 -2.43
C GLY A 191 9.62 -11.39 -3.70
N ALA A 192 8.30 -11.56 -3.56
CA ALA A 192 7.42 -11.72 -4.72
C ALA A 192 6.12 -10.91 -4.60
N THR A 193 5.63 -10.42 -5.73
CA THR A 193 4.26 -9.89 -5.83
C THR A 193 3.53 -10.60 -6.95
N VAL A 194 2.28 -10.97 -6.68
CA VAL A 194 1.37 -11.60 -7.64
C VAL A 194 0.11 -10.77 -7.72
N GLY A 195 -0.23 -10.28 -8.91
CA GLY A 195 -1.37 -9.37 -9.06
C GLY A 195 -1.69 -9.04 -10.50
N LEU A 196 -2.77 -8.30 -10.73
CA LEU A 196 -3.03 -7.77 -12.08
C LEU A 196 -2.02 -6.67 -12.41
N PHE A 197 -1.72 -5.83 -11.41
CA PHE A 197 -0.79 -4.72 -11.52
C PHE A 197 0.25 -4.79 -10.41
N ASN A 198 1.53 -4.81 -10.77
CA ASN A 198 2.62 -4.73 -9.82
C ASN A 198 3.53 -3.54 -10.14
N GLN A 199 3.88 -2.78 -9.11
CA GLN A 199 4.70 -1.59 -9.20
C GLN A 199 5.81 -1.62 -8.17
N SER A 200 7.05 -1.34 -8.57
CA SER A 200 8.18 -1.18 -7.65
C SER A 200 9.06 0.00 -8.02
N TYR A 201 9.52 0.76 -7.04
CA TYR A 201 10.67 1.64 -7.28
C TYR A 201 11.96 0.84 -7.43
N GLU A 202 12.22 -0.10 -6.51
CA GLU A 202 13.34 -1.04 -6.58
C GLU A 202 12.84 -2.48 -6.43
N LEU A 203 13.04 -3.29 -7.48
CA LEU A 203 12.69 -4.70 -7.51
C LEU A 203 13.92 -5.59 -7.27
N LYS A 204 13.98 -6.29 -6.14
CA LYS A 204 14.96 -7.35 -5.80
C LYS A 204 14.22 -8.67 -5.57
N GLY A 205 13.48 -9.12 -6.58
CA GLY A 205 12.54 -10.22 -6.44
C GLY A 205 11.81 -10.57 -7.73
N VAL A 206 10.57 -11.03 -7.60
CA VAL A 206 9.74 -11.44 -8.74
C VAL A 206 8.43 -10.66 -8.75
N HIS A 207 8.09 -10.11 -9.91
CA HIS A 207 6.74 -9.64 -10.21
C HIS A 207 6.06 -10.64 -11.13
N VAL A 208 4.87 -11.09 -10.78
CA VAL A 208 4.01 -11.91 -11.65
C VAL A 208 2.68 -11.21 -11.81
N GLY A 209 2.33 -10.82 -13.04
CA GLY A 209 1.08 -10.12 -13.26
C GLY A 209 0.78 -9.74 -14.69
N LEU A 210 -0.37 -9.12 -14.95
CA LEU A 210 -0.67 -8.64 -16.30
C LEU A 210 0.23 -7.47 -16.67
N ILE A 211 0.38 -6.52 -15.74
CA ILE A 211 1.17 -5.30 -15.92
C ILE A 211 2.18 -5.18 -14.79
N ASN A 212 3.45 -5.11 -15.15
CA ASN A 212 4.54 -4.89 -14.21
C ASN A 212 5.30 -3.62 -14.58
N ALA A 213 5.52 -2.73 -13.61
CA ALA A 213 6.26 -1.50 -13.79
C ALA A 213 7.33 -1.33 -12.71
N THR A 214 8.57 -1.09 -13.12
CA THR A 214 9.68 -0.89 -12.18
C THR A 214 10.62 0.24 -12.59
N LYS A 215 11.14 1.00 -11.62
CA LYS A 215 12.20 1.99 -11.90
C LYS A 215 13.57 1.32 -11.97
N TYR A 216 13.96 0.60 -10.92
CA TYR A 216 15.19 -0.18 -10.85
C TYR A 216 14.87 -1.67 -10.74
N ASN A 217 15.08 -2.41 -11.83
CA ASN A 217 14.87 -3.86 -11.88
C ASN A 217 16.16 -4.63 -11.64
N ARG A 218 16.29 -5.23 -10.46
CA ARG A 218 17.34 -6.19 -10.08
C ARG A 218 16.77 -7.61 -9.88
N GLY A 219 15.62 -7.88 -10.49
CA GLY A 219 14.89 -9.13 -10.37
C GLY A 219 14.29 -9.57 -11.71
N LEU A 220 13.17 -10.28 -11.62
CA LEU A 220 12.44 -10.83 -12.77
C LEU A 220 11.01 -10.26 -12.81
N GLN A 221 10.60 -9.81 -13.99
CA GLN A 221 9.19 -9.51 -14.26
C GLN A 221 8.61 -10.57 -15.21
N VAL A 222 7.50 -11.19 -14.82
CA VAL A 222 6.74 -12.12 -15.64
C VAL A 222 5.34 -11.55 -15.85
N GLY A 223 4.96 -11.31 -17.10
CA GLY A 223 3.64 -10.73 -17.35
C GLY A 223 3.24 -10.54 -18.79
N VAL A 224 2.09 -9.90 -19.02
CA VAL A 224 1.66 -9.54 -20.38
C VAL A 224 2.45 -8.33 -20.86
N TYR A 225 2.49 -7.28 -20.04
CA TYR A 225 3.24 -6.06 -20.31
C TYR A 225 4.20 -5.77 -19.16
N ASN A 226 5.50 -5.74 -19.47
CA ASN A 226 6.54 -5.41 -18.51
C ASN A 226 7.23 -4.10 -18.91
N ARG A 227 7.38 -3.19 -17.95
CA ARG A 227 8.10 -1.92 -18.11
C ARG A 227 9.17 -1.79 -17.03
N SER A 228 10.41 -1.58 -17.45
CA SER A 228 11.48 -1.13 -16.56
C SER A 228 12.16 0.12 -17.10
N TYR A 229 12.52 1.04 -16.22
CA TYR A 229 13.31 2.22 -16.57
C TYR A 229 14.83 2.00 -16.42
N SER A 230 15.25 0.89 -15.83
CA SER A 230 16.63 0.38 -15.83
C SER A 230 16.73 -0.89 -16.67
N LYS A 231 17.95 -1.39 -16.90
CA LYS A 231 18.14 -2.77 -17.39
C LYS A 231 17.66 -3.77 -16.34
N GLY A 232 17.24 -4.95 -16.77
CA GLY A 232 16.73 -6.00 -15.90
C GLY A 232 15.92 -7.04 -16.67
N PHE A 233 15.76 -8.21 -16.07
CA PHE A 233 15.20 -9.37 -16.74
C PHE A 233 13.67 -9.34 -16.78
N GLN A 234 13.10 -9.60 -17.95
CA GLN A 234 11.66 -9.54 -18.22
C GLN A 234 11.25 -10.65 -19.18
N ILE A 235 10.15 -11.34 -18.85
CA ILE A 235 9.49 -12.32 -19.68
C ILE A 235 8.03 -11.92 -19.84
N GLY A 236 7.57 -11.77 -21.07
CA GLY A 236 6.20 -11.37 -21.31
C GLY A 236 5.86 -11.07 -22.75
N VAL A 237 4.58 -10.91 -23.06
CA VAL A 237 4.11 -10.63 -24.42
C VAL A 237 4.81 -9.38 -24.97
N TRP A 238 4.93 -8.33 -24.16
CA TRP A 238 5.65 -7.12 -24.52
C TRP A 238 6.51 -6.58 -23.38
N ASN A 239 7.80 -6.36 -23.65
CA ASN A 239 8.77 -5.93 -22.64
C ASN A 239 9.48 -4.65 -23.07
N LYS A 240 9.27 -3.58 -22.32
CA LYS A 240 9.99 -2.30 -22.47
C LYS A 240 11.05 -2.19 -21.35
N ASN A 241 12.31 -2.28 -21.70
CA ASN A 241 13.46 -2.32 -20.80
C ASN A 241 14.40 -1.13 -21.06
N ALA A 242 14.36 -0.11 -20.19
CA ALA A 242 14.98 1.19 -20.43
C ALA A 242 14.57 1.77 -21.80
N LYS A 243 15.53 1.89 -22.73
CA LYS A 243 15.31 2.36 -24.11
C LYS A 243 14.92 1.25 -25.10
N ARG A 244 15.02 -0.03 -24.71
CA ARG A 244 14.76 -1.19 -25.58
C ARG A 244 13.30 -1.64 -25.43
N SER A 245 12.70 -2.06 -26.54
CA SER A 245 11.39 -2.73 -26.55
C SER A 245 11.53 -4.04 -27.32
N PHE A 246 11.12 -5.16 -26.71
CA PHE A 246 11.23 -6.49 -27.33
C PHE A 246 10.11 -7.42 -26.84
N PRO A 247 9.48 -8.21 -27.73
CA PRO A 247 8.48 -9.20 -27.33
C PRO A 247 9.14 -10.41 -26.65
N ILE A 248 8.36 -11.17 -25.88
CA ILE A 248 8.71 -12.46 -25.24
C ILE A 248 9.79 -12.36 -24.14
N LEU A 249 11.00 -11.90 -24.46
CA LEU A 249 12.15 -11.88 -23.55
C LEU A 249 12.95 -10.57 -23.69
N ASN A 250 13.34 -9.96 -22.57
CA ASN A 250 14.20 -8.77 -22.56
C ASN A 250 15.07 -8.75 -21.29
N TRP A 251 16.32 -8.27 -21.40
CA TRP A 251 17.31 -8.24 -20.30
C TRP A 251 18.16 -6.97 -20.34
#